data_AF-A0A166SXG0-F1
#
_entry.id   AF-A0A166SXG0-F1
#
_cell.length_a   1.000
_cell.length_b   1.000
_cell.length_c   1.000
_cell.angle_alpha   90.00
_cell.angle_beta   90.00
_cell.angle_gamma   90.00
#
_symmetry.space_group_name_H-M   'P 1'
#
loop_
_entity.id
_entity.type
_entity.pdbx_description
1 polymer ?
#
loop_
_entity_poly.entity_id
_entity_poly.type
_entity_poly.pdbx_seq_one_letter_code
_entity_poly.pdbx_strand_id
1 'polypeptide(L)'
;MGYNIIDIINKSINIAVRRKAEYEDIGKRCNKQSIKIMSVVLVKQLDKSIQYYEKLKKVISGMEFEEIDFVIYDKMSFLIDEFNRKVYKPEINNVRDYLKSFLDLEKDVYSLLVDVQGRFVKNTSDVSTKTYTILSHIINNEASHISTLEKMLK
;
A
#
# COMPACT_ATOMS: atom_id res chain seq x y z
N MET A 1 -8.17 10.74 -22.46
CA MET A 1 -8.46 9.69 -21.45
C MET A 1 -8.07 10.29 -20.12
N GLY A 2 -9.04 10.51 -19.24
CA GLY A 2 -8.75 11.01 -17.90
C GLY A 2 -8.27 9.92 -16.94
N TYR A 3 -8.01 10.35 -15.71
CA TYR A 3 -7.52 9.49 -14.65
C TYR A 3 -8.61 8.55 -14.15
N ASN A 4 -8.24 7.34 -13.73
CA ASN A 4 -9.17 6.36 -13.17
C ASN A 4 -8.51 5.52 -12.05
N ILE A 5 -9.26 4.54 -11.53
CA ILE A 5 -8.79 3.65 -10.46
C ILE A 5 -7.46 2.93 -10.79
N ILE A 6 -7.17 2.66 -12.07
CA ILE A 6 -5.92 2.03 -12.49
C ILE A 6 -4.72 2.91 -12.13
N ASP A 7 -4.85 4.24 -12.22
CA ASP A 7 -3.79 5.18 -11.83
C ASP A 7 -3.49 5.09 -10.33
N ILE A 8 -4.53 4.93 -9.50
CA ILE A 8 -4.40 4.78 -8.05
C ILE A 8 -3.78 3.43 -7.69
N ILE A 9 -4.15 2.36 -8.39
CA ILE A 9 -3.54 1.04 -8.21
C ILE A 9 -2.05 1.08 -8.60
N ASN A 10 -1.70 1.74 -9.71
CA ASN A 10 -0.29 1.92 -10.10
C ASN A 10 0.51 2.68 -9.03
N LYS A 11 -0.07 3.75 -8.46
CA LYS A 11 0.55 4.46 -7.34
C LYS A 11 0.72 3.58 -6.09
N SER A 12 -0.24 2.70 -5.80
CA SER A 12 -0.14 1.71 -4.71
C SER A 12 0.95 0.68 -4.95
N ILE A 13 1.11 0.20 -6.19
CA ILE A 13 2.22 -0.68 -6.59
C ILE A 13 3.56 0.03 -6.37
N ASN A 14 3.67 1.29 -6.74
CA ASN A 14 4.91 2.06 -6.57
C ASN A 14 5.32 2.18 -5.09
N ILE A 15 4.35 2.36 -4.18
CA ILE A 15 4.61 2.34 -2.73
C ILE A 15 5.21 0.99 -2.32
N ALA A 16 4.59 -0.12 -2.74
CA ALA A 16 5.06 -1.46 -2.39
C ALA A 16 6.45 -1.77 -2.97
N VAL A 17 6.70 -1.41 -4.23
CA VAL A 17 8.01 -1.59 -4.90
C VAL A 17 9.11 -0.81 -4.19
N ARG A 18 8.82 0.42 -3.80
CA ARG A 18 9.79 1.24 -3.06
C ARG A 18 10.10 0.63 -1.69
N ARG A 19 9.08 0.29 -0.91
CA ARG A 19 9.25 -0.35 0.41
C ARG A 19 10.03 -1.66 0.29
N LYS A 20 9.80 -2.42 -0.78
CA LYS A 20 10.56 -3.64 -1.07
C LYS A 20 12.05 -3.34 -1.20
N ALA A 21 12.41 -2.31 -1.98
CA ALA A 21 13.80 -1.89 -2.13
C ALA A 21 14.44 -1.47 -0.79
N GLU A 22 13.69 -0.76 0.07
CA GLU A 22 14.17 -0.38 1.40
C GLU A 22 14.49 -1.61 2.28
N TYR A 23 13.62 -2.63 2.29
CA TYR A 23 13.85 -3.84 3.09
C TYR A 23 14.95 -4.75 2.52
N GLU A 24 15.10 -4.79 1.19
CA GLU A 24 16.24 -5.44 0.54
C GLU A 24 17.56 -4.79 0.94
N ASP A 25 17.61 -3.46 0.95
CA ASP A 25 18.78 -2.66 1.34
C ASP A 25 19.12 -2.84 2.83
N ILE A 26 18.11 -2.85 3.71
CA ILE A 26 18.28 -3.20 5.14
C ILE A 26 18.88 -4.61 5.29
N GLY A 27 18.36 -5.59 4.54
CA GLY A 27 18.84 -6.97 4.59
C GLY A 27 20.28 -7.12 4.10
N LYS A 28 20.70 -6.32 3.12
CA LYS A 28 22.09 -6.31 2.60
C LYS A 28 23.07 -5.67 3.59
N ARG A 29 22.68 -4.57 4.24
CA ARG A 29 23.57 -3.79 5.14
C ARG A 29 23.62 -4.31 6.57
N CYS A 30 22.58 -4.98 7.07
CA CYS A 30 22.54 -5.43 8.45
C CYS A 30 23.48 -6.63 8.68
N ASN A 31 24.27 -6.60 9.74
CA ASN A 31 25.17 -7.72 10.08
C ASN A 31 24.45 -8.89 10.80
N LYS A 32 23.27 -8.65 11.37
CA LYS A 32 22.52 -9.67 12.14
C LYS A 32 21.80 -10.64 11.21
N GLN A 33 22.15 -11.92 11.26
CA GLN A 33 21.57 -12.96 10.40
C GLN A 33 20.03 -13.05 10.51
N SER A 34 19.49 -12.88 11.71
CA SER A 34 18.05 -12.89 11.96
C SER A 34 17.32 -11.76 11.23
N ILE A 35 17.91 -10.57 11.14
CA ILE A 35 17.38 -9.44 10.38
C ILE A 35 17.45 -9.71 8.88
N LYS A 36 18.54 -10.31 8.38
CA LYS A 36 18.68 -10.70 6.97
C LYS A 36 17.57 -11.66 6.54
N ILE A 37 17.33 -12.70 7.35
CA ILE A 37 16.26 -13.67 7.10
C ILE A 37 14.90 -12.96 7.12
N MET A 38 14.67 -12.09 8.11
CA MET A 38 13.41 -11.35 8.20
C MET A 38 13.20 -10.43 6.99
N SER A 39 14.23 -9.71 6.52
CA SER A 39 14.16 -8.91 5.29
C SER A 39 13.69 -9.75 4.10
N VAL A 40 14.23 -10.96 3.91
CA VAL A 40 13.80 -11.85 2.82
C VAL A 40 12.32 -12.23 2.94
N VAL A 41 11.84 -12.48 4.17
CA VAL A 41 10.43 -12.81 4.42
C VAL A 41 9.53 -11.61 4.09
N LEU A 42 9.88 -10.41 4.55
CA LEU A 42 9.11 -9.19 4.31
C LEU A 42 9.10 -8.79 2.84
N VAL A 43 10.23 -8.92 2.15
CA VAL A 43 10.34 -8.70 0.69
C VAL A 43 9.40 -9.64 -0.07
N LYS A 44 9.37 -10.92 0.29
CA LYS A 44 8.43 -11.89 -0.30
C LYS A 44 6.97 -11.55 -0.01
N GLN A 45 6.69 -10.95 1.14
CA GLN A 45 5.34 -10.50 1.47
C GLN A 45 4.92 -9.33 0.56
N LEU A 46 5.80 -8.35 0.36
CA LEU A 46 5.54 -7.24 -0.57
C LEU A 46 5.41 -7.71 -2.03
N ASP A 47 6.17 -8.74 -2.45
CA ASP A 47 6.00 -9.36 -3.76
C ASP A 47 4.58 -9.91 -3.94
N LYS A 48 4.00 -10.52 -2.90
CA LYS A 48 2.60 -10.99 -2.96
C LYS A 48 1.62 -9.82 -3.08
N SER A 49 1.85 -8.72 -2.36
CA SER A 49 1.02 -7.51 -2.47
C SER A 49 1.09 -6.91 -3.87
N ILE A 50 2.28 -6.79 -4.46
CA ILE A 50 2.47 -6.32 -5.84
C ILE A 50 1.73 -7.25 -6.82
N GLN A 51 1.88 -8.57 -6.67
CA GLN A 51 1.17 -9.54 -7.50
C GLN A 51 -0.34 -9.46 -7.36
N TYR A 52 -0.86 -9.20 -6.15
CA TYR A 52 -2.29 -8.97 -5.93
C TYR A 52 -2.77 -7.76 -6.75
N TYR A 53 -2.08 -6.62 -6.67
CA TYR A 53 -2.46 -5.43 -7.44
C TYR A 53 -2.38 -5.66 -8.96
N GLU A 54 -1.34 -6.34 -9.44
CA GLU A 54 -1.23 -6.63 -10.88
C GLU A 54 -2.30 -7.62 -11.36
N LYS A 55 -2.69 -8.60 -10.54
CA LYS A 55 -3.84 -9.47 -10.83
C LYS A 55 -5.14 -8.68 -10.84
N LEU A 56 -5.34 -7.78 -9.87
CA LEU A 56 -6.51 -6.91 -9.82
C LEU A 56 -6.62 -6.06 -11.08
N LYS A 57 -5.52 -5.42 -11.52
CA LYS A 57 -5.46 -4.66 -12.78
C LYS A 57 -5.86 -5.49 -13.99
N LYS A 58 -5.44 -6.76 -14.07
CA LYS A 58 -5.84 -7.67 -15.15
C LYS A 58 -7.32 -8.01 -15.08
N VAL A 59 -7.86 -8.29 -13.89
CA VAL A 59 -9.30 -8.58 -13.70
C VAL A 59 -10.16 -7.41 -14.15
N ILE A 60 -9.72 -6.18 -13.85
CA ILE A 60 -10.47 -4.97 -14.20
C ILE A 60 -10.11 -4.41 -15.58
N SER A 61 -9.19 -5.06 -16.30
CA SER A 61 -8.80 -4.61 -17.64
C SER A 61 -9.98 -4.75 -18.62
N GLY A 62 -10.23 -3.71 -19.41
CA GLY A 62 -11.36 -3.66 -20.34
C GLY A 62 -12.70 -3.22 -19.71
N MET A 63 -12.74 -2.95 -18.40
CA MET A 63 -13.90 -2.30 -17.79
C MET A 63 -13.81 -0.78 -17.97
N GLU A 64 -14.95 -0.15 -18.24
CA GLU A 64 -15.06 1.31 -18.16
C GLU A 64 -15.24 1.76 -16.70
N PHE A 65 -14.50 2.80 -16.33
CA PHE A 65 -14.48 3.40 -15.00
C PHE A 65 -14.92 4.85 -15.06
N GLU A 66 -15.43 5.32 -13.93
CA GLU A 66 -15.67 6.74 -13.73
C GLU A 66 -14.35 7.51 -13.88
N GLU A 67 -14.39 8.60 -14.65
CA GLU A 67 -13.26 9.52 -14.72
C GLU A 67 -13.12 10.26 -13.39
N ILE A 68 -11.89 10.30 -12.88
CA ILE A 68 -11.57 11.01 -11.66
C ILE A 68 -11.42 12.49 -12.00
N ASP A 69 -12.20 13.32 -11.32
CA ASP A 69 -12.05 14.78 -11.36
C ASP A 69 -10.59 15.20 -11.14
N PHE A 70 -10.07 16.05 -12.02
CA PHE A 70 -8.66 16.45 -12.01
C PHE A 70 -8.19 17.01 -10.67
N VAL A 71 -9.02 17.83 -10.00
CA VAL A 71 -8.66 18.44 -8.71
C VAL A 71 -8.60 17.39 -7.60
N ILE A 72 -9.49 16.39 -7.64
CA ILE A 72 -9.42 15.26 -6.71
C ILE A 72 -8.16 14.44 -6.98
N TYR A 73 -7.90 14.11 -8.26
CA TYR A 73 -6.72 13.35 -8.67
C TYR A 73 -5.42 14.01 -8.22
N ASP A 74 -5.28 15.32 -8.45
CA ASP A 74 -4.09 16.08 -8.08
C ASP A 74 -3.85 16.04 -6.56
N LYS A 75 -4.90 16.26 -5.76
CA LYS A 75 -4.82 16.18 -4.30
C LYS A 75 -4.43 14.79 -3.79
N MET A 76 -4.97 13.72 -4.38
CA MET A 76 -4.60 12.36 -4.02
C MET A 76 -3.18 12.03 -4.46
N SER A 77 -2.79 12.48 -5.65
CA SER A 77 -1.45 12.29 -6.18
C SER A 77 -0.43 12.95 -5.28
N PHE A 78 -0.67 14.20 -4.88
CA PHE A 78 0.17 14.93 -3.93
C PHE A 78 0.31 14.18 -2.60
N LEU A 79 -0.79 13.73 -2.01
CA LEU A 79 -0.80 12.96 -0.76
C LEU A 79 0.04 11.67 -0.87
N ILE A 80 -0.12 10.92 -1.94
CA ILE A 80 0.65 9.69 -2.19
C ILE A 80 2.13 10.00 -2.42
N ASP A 81 2.43 11.08 -3.14
CA ASP A 81 3.81 11.48 -3.41
C ASP A 81 4.50 11.99 -2.14
N GLU A 82 3.80 12.71 -1.26
CA GLU A 82 4.27 13.07 0.08
C GLU A 82 4.52 11.84 0.95
N PHE A 83 3.58 10.88 0.97
CA PHE A 83 3.76 9.62 1.65
C PHE A 83 5.02 8.91 1.18
N ASN A 84 5.20 8.81 -0.15
CA ASN A 84 6.40 8.26 -0.73
C ASN A 84 7.62 9.03 -0.23
N ARG A 85 7.69 10.35 -0.30
CA ARG A 85 8.88 11.12 0.13
C ARG A 85 9.31 10.90 1.59
N LYS A 86 8.43 10.42 2.48
CA LYS A 86 8.82 10.10 3.86
C LYS A 86 9.91 9.03 3.87
N VAL A 87 11.00 9.31 4.58
CA VAL A 87 12.08 8.35 4.79
C VAL A 87 11.82 7.64 6.11
N TYR A 88 11.47 6.36 6.05
CA TYR A 88 11.37 5.54 7.25
C TYR A 88 12.75 5.02 7.63
N LYS A 89 13.27 5.47 8.78
CA LYS A 89 14.53 5.00 9.35
C LYS A 89 14.26 4.34 10.70
N PRO A 90 13.66 3.14 10.73
CA PRO A 90 13.42 2.46 11.98
C PRO A 90 14.74 2.03 12.63
N GLU A 91 14.83 2.19 13.94
CA GLU A 91 15.91 1.59 14.73
C GLU A 91 15.65 0.09 14.88
N ILE A 92 16.31 -0.71 14.05
CA ILE A 92 16.13 -2.17 14.02
C ILE A 92 17.16 -2.85 14.93
N ASN A 93 16.80 -3.02 16.20
CA ASN A 93 17.68 -3.67 17.18
C ASN A 93 17.52 -5.19 17.18
N ASN A 94 16.32 -5.69 16.91
CA ASN A 94 16.01 -7.12 16.86
C ASN A 94 14.84 -7.37 15.87
N VAL A 95 14.51 -8.64 15.65
CA VAL A 95 13.45 -9.05 14.71
C VAL A 95 12.07 -8.52 15.12
N ARG A 96 11.80 -8.40 16.42
CA ARG A 96 10.52 -7.89 16.92
C ARG A 96 10.36 -6.40 16.59
N ASP A 97 11.39 -5.60 16.82
CA ASP A 97 11.38 -4.18 16.48
C ASP A 97 11.24 -3.98 14.97
N TYR A 98 11.89 -4.84 14.18
CA TYR A 98 11.75 -4.82 12.73
C TYR A 98 10.32 -5.11 12.27
N LEU A 99 9.70 -6.16 12.81
CA LEU A 99 8.32 -6.52 12.49
C LEU A 99 7.31 -5.47 12.95
N LYS A 100 7.55 -4.82 14.10
CA LYS A 100 6.73 -3.69 14.55
C LYS A 100 6.81 -2.53 13.58
N SER A 101 8.03 -2.14 13.17
CA SER A 101 8.19 -1.08 12.17
C SER A 101 7.52 -1.43 10.84
N PHE A 102 7.57 -2.71 10.43
CA PHE A 102 6.87 -3.17 9.23
C PHE A 102 5.35 -3.01 9.37
N LEU A 103 4.80 -3.43 10.51
CA LEU A 103 3.38 -3.31 10.83
C LEU A 103 2.92 -1.84 10.88
N ASP A 104 3.70 -0.95 11.51
CA ASP A 104 3.39 0.47 11.58
C ASP A 104 3.32 1.08 10.18
N LEU A 105 4.25 0.69 9.30
CA LEU A 105 4.21 1.07 7.89
C LEU A 105 2.98 0.54 7.14
N GLU A 106 2.52 -0.68 7.40
CA GLU A 106 1.27 -1.18 6.80
C GLU A 106 0.05 -0.38 7.29
N LYS A 107 0.02 0.00 8.57
CA LYS A 107 -1.04 0.85 9.11
C LYS A 107 -1.05 2.25 8.49
N ASP A 108 0.12 2.79 8.20
CA ASP A 108 0.25 4.07 7.50
C ASP A 108 -0.22 3.97 6.04
N VAL A 109 0.08 2.86 5.36
CA VAL A 109 -0.45 2.56 4.01
C VAL A 109 -1.97 2.40 4.03
N TYR A 110 -2.52 1.67 5.00
CA TYR A 110 -3.97 1.55 5.20
C TYR A 110 -4.62 2.93 5.38
N SER A 111 -4.05 3.77 6.24
CA SER A 111 -4.56 5.11 6.51
C SER A 111 -4.53 5.99 5.26
N LEU A 112 -3.46 5.90 4.46
CA LEU A 112 -3.35 6.56 3.17
C LEU A 112 -4.47 6.13 2.21
N LEU A 113 -4.73 4.81 2.10
CA LEU A 113 -5.76 4.28 1.22
C LEU A 113 -7.17 4.73 1.64
N VAL A 114 -7.44 4.79 2.95
CA VAL A 114 -8.70 5.31 3.50
C VAL A 114 -8.88 6.80 3.19
N ASP A 115 -7.84 7.63 3.34
CA ASP A 115 -7.90 9.07 2.99
C ASP A 115 -8.13 9.24 1.48
N VAL A 116 -7.38 8.49 0.65
CA VAL A 116 -7.58 8.47 -0.81
C VAL A 116 -9.02 8.10 -1.16
N GLN A 117 -9.58 7.05 -0.57
CA GLN A 117 -10.98 6.67 -0.77
C GLN A 117 -11.95 7.77 -0.33
N GLY A 118 -11.74 8.38 0.84
CA GLY A 118 -12.60 9.42 1.39
C GLY A 118 -12.70 10.65 0.48
N ARG A 119 -11.64 10.97 -0.27
CA ARG A 119 -11.63 12.10 -1.22
C ARG A 119 -12.53 11.89 -2.44
N PHE A 120 -12.96 10.66 -2.73
CA PHE A 120 -13.95 10.40 -3.77
C PHE A 120 -15.38 10.66 -3.30
N VAL A 121 -15.65 10.74 -2.00
CA VAL A 121 -16.99 10.89 -1.45
C VAL A 121 -17.37 12.36 -1.37
N LYS A 122 -18.08 12.87 -2.37
CA LYS A 122 -18.73 14.18 -2.33
C LYS A 122 -20.18 14.05 -1.86
N ASN A 123 -20.87 13.00 -2.32
CA ASN A 123 -22.26 12.69 -2.03
C ASN A 123 -22.43 11.21 -1.64
N THR A 124 -23.57 10.86 -1.06
CA THR A 124 -23.87 9.48 -0.64
C THR A 124 -23.90 8.47 -1.79
N SER A 125 -24.14 8.91 -3.03
CA SER A 125 -24.11 8.05 -4.22
C SER A 125 -22.71 7.57 -4.58
N ASP A 126 -21.66 8.31 -4.20
CA ASP A 126 -20.29 8.03 -4.66
C ASP A 126 -19.74 6.73 -4.10
N VAL A 127 -20.28 6.27 -2.97
CA VAL A 127 -19.93 4.98 -2.35
C VAL A 127 -20.35 3.77 -3.20
N SER A 128 -21.23 3.97 -4.18
CA SER A 128 -21.68 2.92 -5.12
C SER A 128 -20.89 2.87 -6.42
N THR A 129 -19.92 3.79 -6.63
CA THR A 129 -19.08 3.78 -7.83
C THR A 129 -18.17 2.55 -7.86
N LYS A 130 -17.78 2.14 -9.08
CA LYS A 130 -16.83 1.03 -9.27
C LYS A 130 -15.49 1.38 -8.61
N THR A 131 -15.04 2.61 -8.78
CA THR A 131 -13.81 3.13 -8.16
C THR A 131 -13.83 2.98 -6.65
N TYR A 132 -14.90 3.43 -5.98
CA TYR A 132 -15.04 3.31 -4.52
C TYR A 132 -15.09 1.85 -4.06
N THR A 133 -15.82 1.00 -4.80
CA THR A 133 -15.95 -0.43 -4.50
C THR A 133 -14.60 -1.14 -4.58
N ILE A 134 -13.82 -0.88 -5.63
CA ILE A 134 -12.48 -1.46 -5.79
C ILE A 134 -11.54 -1.00 -4.68
N LEU A 135 -11.54 0.29 -4.32
CA LEU A 135 -10.75 0.77 -3.19
C LEU A 135 -11.16 0.12 -1.87
N SER A 136 -12.45 -0.09 -1.65
CA SER A 136 -12.95 -0.80 -0.46
C SER A 136 -12.38 -2.22 -0.37
N HIS A 137 -12.32 -2.94 -1.49
CA HIS A 137 -11.73 -4.28 -1.53
C HIS A 137 -10.23 -4.26 -1.22
N ILE A 138 -9.49 -3.28 -1.75
CA ILE A 138 -8.07 -3.10 -1.46
C ILE A 138 -7.85 -2.81 0.04
N ILE A 139 -8.62 -1.86 0.60
CA ILE A 139 -8.55 -1.45 2.01
C ILE A 139 -8.87 -2.64 2.94
N ASN A 140 -9.88 -3.44 2.61
CA ASN A 140 -10.25 -4.61 3.40
C ASN A 140 -9.19 -5.72 3.35
N ASN A 141 -8.53 -5.89 2.20
CA ASN A 141 -7.41 -6.82 2.07
C ASN A 141 -6.23 -6.37 2.94
N GLU A 142 -5.91 -5.07 2.94
CA GLU A 142 -4.85 -4.51 3.79
C GLU A 142 -5.18 -4.64 5.29
N ALA A 143 -6.41 -4.34 5.69
CA ALA A 143 -6.87 -4.52 7.07
C ALA A 143 -6.74 -5.98 7.54
N SER A 144 -7.06 -6.93 6.67
CA SER A 144 -6.92 -8.37 6.95
C SER A 144 -5.44 -8.76 7.10
N HIS A 145 -4.56 -8.16 6.30
CA HIS A 145 -3.12 -8.35 6.40
C HIS A 145 -2.57 -7.81 7.73
N ILE A 146 -2.91 -6.57 8.09
CA ILE A 146 -2.56 -5.92 9.36
C ILE A 146 -3.01 -6.79 10.54
N SER A 147 -4.27 -7.25 10.54
CA SER A 147 -4.80 -8.12 11.61
C SER A 147 -3.99 -9.41 11.77
N THR A 148 -3.51 -9.98 10.67
CA THR A 148 -2.66 -11.18 10.69
C THR A 148 -1.30 -10.89 11.33
N LEU A 149 -0.65 -9.78 10.96
CA LEU A 149 0.62 -9.36 11.53
C LEU A 149 0.51 -9.04 13.03
N GLU A 150 -0.57 -8.37 13.44
CA GLU A 150 -0.83 -8.07 14.85
C GLU A 150 -0.97 -9.33 15.69
N LYS A 151 -1.62 -10.38 15.16
CA LYS A 151 -1.73 -11.68 15.83
C LYS A 151 -0.38 -12.39 15.95
N MET A 152 0.51 -12.24 14.98
CA MET A 152 1.86 -12.82 15.02
C MET A 152 2.79 -12.12 16.03
N LEU A 153 2.50 -10.87 16.39
CA LEU A 153 3.30 -10.06 17.32
C LEU A 153 2.84 -10.14 18.79
N LYS A 154 1.67 -10.74 19.04
CA LYS A 154 1.15 -11.08 20.36
C LYS A 154 1.81 -12.35 20.89
#